data_AF-A0A7J9I658-F1
#
_entry.id   AF-A0A7J9I658-F1
#
_cell.length_a   1.000
_cell.length_b   1.000
_cell.length_c   1.000
_cell.angle_alpha   90.00
_cell.angle_beta   90.00
_cell.angle_gamma   90.00
#
_symmetry.space_group_name_H-M   'P 1'
#
loop_
_entity.id
_entity.type
_entity.pdbx_description
1 polymer ?
#
loop_
_entity_poly.entity_id
_entity_poly.type
_entity_poly.pdbx_seq_one_letter_code
_entity_poly.pdbx_strand_id
1 'polypeptide(L)'
;MALLCASTSVIFSSSSSERPSFASLKRTIPSNQSSFLGFFPVVALSKPSSARTTTLSFSKRDFRVCCQDLSLVPENQRWMFEESEADGPDIWNNTWYPKAKDHINTEKTWYIVDAADKILGRLASTIAVHIRGKNLPTYTPSVDMGAFVIVVNAEKVAVSGKKRTQKLYRRHSGRPGGMKVETFNQLQQRIPERIIEHAVRGMLPKGRVSSLV
;
A
#
# COMPACT_ATOMS: atom_id res chain seq x y z
N MET A 1 -48.49 45.71 -19.90
CA MET A 1 -47.69 46.58 -19.00
C MET A 1 -46.38 45.87 -18.73
N ALA A 2 -45.30 46.40 -19.30
CA ALA A 2 -43.94 45.87 -19.16
C ALA A 2 -43.39 46.21 -17.77
N LEU A 3 -42.72 45.27 -17.12
CA LEU A 3 -41.84 45.54 -15.99
C LEU A 3 -40.40 45.15 -16.36
N LEU A 4 -39.55 46.13 -16.11
CA LEU A 4 -38.13 46.26 -16.42
C LEU A 4 -37.25 45.43 -15.48
N CYS A 5 -36.24 44.80 -16.09
CA CYS A 5 -34.80 44.87 -15.77
C CYS A 5 -34.33 44.92 -14.30
N ALA A 6 -33.43 44.00 -13.94
CA ALA A 6 -32.07 44.36 -13.49
C ALA A 6 -31.18 43.10 -13.44
N SER A 7 -30.29 42.99 -14.43
CA SER A 7 -29.11 42.12 -14.39
C SER A 7 -28.03 42.84 -13.59
N THR A 8 -27.43 42.18 -12.60
CA THR A 8 -26.19 42.65 -11.96
C THR A 8 -25.09 41.63 -12.19
N SER A 9 -24.23 41.95 -13.15
CA SER A 9 -22.90 41.39 -13.32
C SER A 9 -21.95 42.05 -12.32
N VAL A 10 -21.16 41.25 -11.62
CA VAL A 10 -19.98 41.73 -10.87
C VAL A 10 -18.78 40.93 -11.34
N ILE A 11 -17.93 41.62 -12.11
CA ILE A 11 -16.57 41.23 -12.43
C ILE A 11 -15.72 41.68 -11.25
N PHE A 12 -14.89 40.79 -10.69
CA PHE A 12 -13.78 41.21 -9.85
C PHE A 12 -12.51 40.43 -10.17
N SER A 13 -11.43 41.19 -10.13
CA SER A 13 -10.20 41.00 -10.85
C SER A 13 -9.24 40.02 -10.19
N SER A 14 -8.43 39.41 -11.06
CA SER A 14 -7.17 38.77 -10.78
C SER A 14 -6.27 39.59 -9.86
N SER A 15 -5.86 39.01 -8.74
CA SER A 15 -4.70 39.47 -7.97
C SER A 15 -3.71 38.30 -7.83
N SER A 16 -2.54 38.54 -8.39
CA SER A 16 -1.32 37.75 -8.30
C SER A 16 -0.86 37.64 -6.85
N SER A 17 -0.75 36.43 -6.32
CA SER A 17 -0.07 36.18 -5.04
C SER A 17 1.39 35.78 -5.29
N GLU A 18 2.26 36.57 -4.67
CA GLU A 18 3.70 36.51 -4.75
C GLU A 18 4.27 35.28 -4.03
N ARG A 19 5.35 34.71 -4.58
CA ARG A 19 6.13 33.62 -3.98
C ARG A 19 7.09 34.22 -2.93
N PRO A 20 7.15 33.71 -1.69
CA PRO A 20 8.21 34.09 -0.76
C PRO A 20 9.49 33.32 -1.08
N SER A 21 10.56 34.08 -1.30
CA SER A 21 11.95 33.61 -1.36
C SER A 21 12.47 33.38 0.07
N PHE A 22 12.94 32.17 0.37
CA PHE A 22 13.68 31.89 1.60
C PHE A 22 15.11 31.50 1.26
N ALA A 23 16.01 32.43 1.55
CA ALA A 23 17.43 32.18 1.74
C ALA A 23 17.61 31.30 2.97
N SER A 24 18.48 30.28 2.90
CA SER A 24 18.93 29.54 4.08
C SER A 24 20.44 29.46 4.13
N LEU A 25 20.96 29.92 5.27
CA LEU A 25 22.35 30.01 5.65
C LEU A 25 23.02 28.64 5.84
N LYS A 26 24.33 28.67 5.63
CA LYS A 26 25.37 27.67 5.87
C LYS A 26 25.18 26.81 7.12
N ARG A 27 25.58 25.53 7.03
CA ARG A 27 26.09 24.79 8.18
C ARG A 27 27.21 23.83 7.80
N THR A 28 28.42 24.20 8.20
CA THR A 28 29.69 23.47 8.14
C THR A 28 29.68 22.35 9.19
N ILE A 29 30.12 21.14 8.83
CA ILE A 29 30.34 20.02 9.78
C ILE A 29 31.85 19.77 9.86
N PRO A 30 32.48 19.76 11.06
CA PRO A 30 33.89 19.46 11.20
C PRO A 30 34.17 17.95 11.24
N SER A 31 35.21 17.54 10.54
CA SER A 31 35.85 16.22 10.60
C SER A 31 36.78 16.13 11.81
N ASN A 32 36.68 15.04 12.56
CA ASN A 32 37.57 14.73 13.69
C ASN A 32 38.54 13.62 13.22
N GLN A 33 39.80 13.98 12.97
CA GLN A 33 40.90 13.04 12.76
C GLN A 33 41.62 12.85 14.09
N SER A 34 41.72 11.60 14.57
CA SER A 34 42.71 11.20 15.57
C SER A 34 43.72 10.26 14.92
N SER A 35 44.96 10.74 14.89
CA SER A 35 46.16 10.01 14.51
C SER A 35 46.85 9.57 15.79
N PHE A 36 47.09 8.27 15.98
CA PHE A 36 48.13 7.83 16.92
C PHE A 36 48.91 6.66 16.31
N LEU A 37 50.21 6.90 16.21
CA LEU A 37 51.27 6.01 15.75
C LEU A 37 51.73 5.10 16.90
N GLY A 38 52.19 3.89 16.56
CA GLY A 38 53.04 3.07 17.43
C GLY A 38 53.38 1.74 16.73
N PHE A 39 54.52 1.66 16.02
CA PHE A 39 55.84 1.17 16.48
C PHE A 39 56.02 -0.38 16.39
N PHE A 40 56.56 -0.84 15.25
CA PHE A 40 57.59 -1.89 14.98
C PHE A 40 57.47 -3.35 15.54
N PRO A 41 58.33 -4.33 15.14
CA PRO A 41 58.95 -4.64 13.83
C PRO A 41 58.91 -6.15 13.41
N VAL A 42 59.19 -6.41 12.12
CA VAL A 42 60.03 -7.47 11.48
C VAL A 42 60.17 -8.87 12.13
N VAL A 43 59.94 -9.96 11.36
CA VAL A 43 60.88 -11.09 11.08
C VAL A 43 60.24 -12.25 10.25
N ALA A 44 60.94 -12.60 9.15
CA ALA A 44 61.19 -13.88 8.47
C ALA A 44 60.12 -14.99 8.21
N LEU A 45 59.82 -15.15 6.92
CA LEU A 45 59.92 -16.35 6.08
C LEU A 45 60.14 -17.74 6.74
N SER A 46 59.19 -18.67 6.59
CA SER A 46 59.49 -20.09 6.33
C SER A 46 58.33 -20.87 5.66
N LYS A 47 58.72 -21.73 4.71
CA LYS A 47 58.08 -22.93 4.12
C LYS A 47 57.30 -22.82 2.80
N PRO A 48 57.79 -23.49 1.74
CA PRO A 48 56.98 -24.02 0.66
C PRO A 48 56.57 -25.47 0.99
N SER A 49 55.30 -25.83 0.80
CA SER A 49 54.94 -27.23 0.56
C SER A 49 53.61 -27.33 -0.17
N SER A 50 53.68 -27.95 -1.34
CA SER A 50 52.59 -28.40 -2.18
C SER A 50 51.47 -29.12 -1.41
N ALA A 51 50.23 -28.72 -1.66
CA ALA A 51 49.11 -29.65 -1.82
C ALA A 51 48.00 -29.00 -2.64
N ARG A 52 47.80 -29.55 -3.83
CA ARG A 52 46.69 -29.30 -4.74
C ARG A 52 45.41 -29.81 -4.08
N THR A 53 44.44 -28.95 -3.85
CA THR A 53 43.02 -29.33 -3.82
C THR A 53 42.25 -28.26 -4.56
N THR A 54 41.85 -28.58 -5.78
CA THR A 54 40.93 -27.81 -6.58
C THR A 54 39.56 -27.82 -5.90
N THR A 55 39.23 -26.75 -5.19
CA THR A 55 37.85 -26.34 -4.93
C THR A 55 37.71 -24.94 -5.48
N LEU A 56 37.02 -24.83 -6.63
CA LEU A 56 36.64 -23.57 -7.24
C LEU A 56 35.95 -22.70 -6.18
N SER A 57 36.63 -21.62 -5.84
CA SER A 57 36.15 -20.58 -4.95
C SER A 57 34.90 -19.94 -5.55
N PHE A 58 33.84 -19.91 -4.74
CA PHE A 58 32.68 -19.06 -4.91
C PHE A 58 33.14 -17.59 -5.11
N SER A 59 33.17 -17.13 -6.36
CA SER A 59 33.27 -15.70 -6.67
C SER A 59 31.87 -15.10 -6.69
N LYS A 60 31.56 -14.43 -5.59
CA LYS A 60 30.39 -13.62 -5.35
C LYS A 60 30.49 -12.35 -6.22
N ARG A 61 29.44 -12.08 -7.03
CA ARG A 61 29.08 -10.75 -7.63
C ARG A 61 29.97 -10.36 -8.82
N ASP A 62 29.45 -10.00 -9.98
CA ASP A 62 28.59 -8.85 -10.22
C ASP A 62 27.58 -9.08 -11.35
N PHE A 63 26.29 -9.04 -11.02
CA PHE A 63 25.30 -8.46 -11.92
C PHE A 63 24.70 -7.27 -11.17
N ARG A 64 25.28 -6.09 -11.40
CA ARG A 64 24.63 -4.83 -11.02
C ARG A 64 23.50 -4.61 -12.00
N VAL A 65 22.27 -4.92 -11.57
CA VAL A 65 21.11 -4.23 -12.12
C VAL A 65 21.19 -2.80 -11.60
N CYS A 66 21.80 -1.91 -12.37
CA CYS A 66 21.72 -0.48 -12.13
C CYS A 66 20.28 -0.07 -12.46
N CYS A 67 19.37 -0.17 -11.49
CA CYS A 67 18.17 0.64 -11.54
C CYS A 67 18.63 2.08 -11.38
N GLN A 68 18.56 2.87 -12.45
CA GLN A 68 18.57 4.32 -12.30
C GLN A 68 17.36 4.64 -11.41
N ASP A 69 17.64 5.02 -10.17
CA ASP A 69 16.64 5.66 -9.33
C ASP A 69 16.42 7.06 -9.88
N LEU A 70 15.58 7.13 -10.91
CA LEU A 70 14.88 8.35 -11.24
C LEU A 70 14.18 8.78 -9.95
N SER A 71 14.54 9.97 -9.48
CA SER A 71 13.92 10.64 -8.35
C SER A 71 12.44 10.80 -8.66
N LEU A 72 11.60 10.08 -7.92
CA LEU A 72 10.16 10.06 -8.16
C LEU A 72 9.48 10.92 -7.10
N VAL A 73 8.88 12.00 -7.59
CA VAL A 73 8.10 12.95 -6.81
C VAL A 73 6.78 12.28 -6.40
N PRO A 74 6.32 12.41 -5.14
CA PRO A 74 5.05 11.86 -4.70
C PRO A 74 3.88 12.41 -5.54
N GLU A 75 2.94 11.53 -5.89
CA GLU A 75 1.85 11.73 -6.88
C GLU A 75 0.93 12.93 -6.62
N ASN A 76 0.96 13.49 -5.41
CA ASN A 76 -0.06 14.39 -4.91
C ASN A 76 -0.17 15.72 -5.69
N GLN A 77 0.84 16.10 -6.48
CA GLN A 77 0.81 17.23 -7.43
C GLN A 77 1.77 17.01 -8.62
N ARG A 78 1.65 15.91 -9.36
CA ARG A 78 2.46 15.67 -10.56
C ARG A 78 1.94 16.48 -11.76
N TRP A 79 2.76 17.39 -12.30
CA TRP A 79 2.48 18.11 -13.56
C TRP A 79 2.57 17.14 -14.76
N MET A 80 2.06 17.53 -15.93
CA MET A 80 1.84 16.64 -17.08
C MET A 80 3.10 15.84 -17.50
N PHE A 81 4.28 16.43 -17.38
CA PHE A 81 5.58 15.76 -17.50
C PHE A 81 6.68 16.58 -16.80
N GLU A 82 7.77 15.90 -16.41
CA GLU A 82 9.04 16.54 -16.04
C GLU A 82 10.01 16.48 -17.23
N GLU A 83 10.95 17.44 -17.32
CA GLU A 83 11.93 17.50 -18.42
C GLU A 83 12.78 16.22 -18.52
N SER A 84 12.97 15.50 -17.41
CA SER A 84 13.66 14.21 -17.34
C SER A 84 12.91 13.05 -18.01
N GLU A 85 11.60 13.20 -18.20
CA GLU A 85 10.73 12.16 -18.77
C GLU A 85 10.35 12.44 -20.22
N ALA A 86 10.69 13.63 -20.74
CA ALA A 86 10.38 14.04 -22.10
C ALA A 86 11.04 13.14 -23.16
N ASP A 87 12.26 12.65 -22.89
CA ASP A 87 13.00 11.73 -23.77
C ASP A 87 12.71 10.24 -23.47
N GLY A 88 11.77 9.97 -22.57
CA GLY A 88 11.41 8.63 -22.11
C GLY A 88 10.49 7.85 -23.05
N PRO A 89 10.10 6.62 -22.66
CA PRO A 89 9.07 5.87 -23.37
C PRO A 89 7.72 6.59 -23.33
N ASP A 90 6.91 6.43 -24.38
CA ASP A 90 5.60 7.06 -24.50
C ASP A 90 4.60 6.51 -23.48
N ILE A 91 4.45 7.24 -22.38
CA ILE A 91 3.51 6.94 -21.29
C ILE A 91 2.15 7.63 -21.46
N TRP A 92 2.02 8.63 -22.33
CA TRP A 92 0.78 9.42 -22.45
C TRP A 92 -0.20 8.84 -23.45
N ASN A 93 0.29 8.21 -24.52
CA ASN A 93 -0.60 7.56 -25.49
C ASN A 93 -1.00 6.13 -25.08
N ASN A 94 -0.30 5.56 -24.10
CA ASN A 94 -0.58 4.23 -23.56
C ASN A 94 -1.30 4.31 -22.22
N THR A 95 -2.07 3.27 -21.89
CA THR A 95 -2.71 3.18 -20.57
C THR A 95 -1.65 3.08 -19.48
N TRP A 96 -1.73 3.95 -18.49
CA TRP A 96 -0.84 3.94 -17.35
C TRP A 96 -0.91 2.61 -16.58
N TYR A 97 0.25 2.12 -16.16
CA TYR A 97 0.38 0.91 -15.35
C TYR A 97 1.29 1.18 -14.15
N PRO A 98 0.90 0.79 -12.93
CA PRO A 98 1.67 1.07 -11.73
C PRO A 98 3.01 0.34 -11.74
N LYS A 99 4.06 1.08 -11.37
CA LYS A 99 5.41 0.55 -11.18
C LYS A 99 5.55 0.00 -9.75
N ALA A 100 6.64 -0.71 -9.50
CA ALA A 100 6.91 -1.33 -8.19
C ALA A 100 6.97 -0.34 -7.02
N LYS A 101 7.29 0.94 -7.31
CA LYS A 101 7.40 2.00 -6.31
C LYS A 101 6.03 2.49 -5.83
N ASP A 102 5.01 2.39 -6.67
CA ASP A 102 3.69 3.00 -6.41
C ASP A 102 2.85 2.20 -5.40
N HIS A 103 3.17 0.92 -5.19
CA HIS A 103 2.39 0.01 -4.33
C HIS A 103 3.21 -0.62 -3.21
N ILE A 104 4.18 0.13 -2.68
CA ILE A 104 4.95 -0.30 -1.52
C ILE A 104 4.01 -0.43 -0.31
N ASN A 105 4.01 -1.59 0.35
CA ASN A 105 3.10 -1.87 1.47
C ASN A 105 3.23 -0.90 2.65
N THR A 106 4.41 -0.29 2.83
CA THR A 106 4.68 0.69 3.91
C THR A 106 3.91 1.98 3.73
N GLU A 107 3.60 2.37 2.49
CA GLU A 107 2.98 3.67 2.16
C GLU A 107 1.45 3.59 2.08
N LYS A 108 0.88 2.40 2.27
CA LYS A 108 -0.57 2.20 2.20
C LYS A 108 -1.30 2.93 3.32
N THR A 109 -2.43 3.49 2.96
CA THR A 109 -3.33 4.15 3.91
C THR A 109 -4.01 3.13 4.82
N TRP A 110 -4.25 3.55 6.06
CA TRP A 110 -4.95 2.75 7.07
C TRP A 110 -6.29 3.41 7.39
N TYR A 111 -7.35 2.61 7.37
CA TYR A 111 -8.69 3.02 7.77
C TYR A 111 -9.12 2.29 9.02
N ILE A 112 -9.85 2.98 9.89
CA ILE A 112 -10.48 2.39 11.06
C ILE A 112 -11.99 2.51 10.87
N VAL A 113 -12.69 1.38 10.94
CA VAL A 113 -14.13 1.30 10.72
C VAL A 113 -14.79 0.74 11.98
N ASP A 114 -15.69 1.53 12.57
CA ASP A 114 -16.55 1.06 13.64
C ASP A 114 -17.75 0.28 13.08
N ALA A 115 -17.87 -0.99 13.46
CA ALA A 115 -18.93 -1.88 13.02
C ALA A 115 -20.22 -1.78 13.86
N ALA A 116 -20.23 -1.01 14.95
CA ALA A 116 -21.40 -0.86 15.81
C ALA A 116 -22.62 -0.33 15.03
N ASP A 117 -23.75 -1.04 15.14
CA ASP A 117 -25.04 -0.73 14.49
C ASP A 117 -24.99 -0.61 12.96
N LYS A 118 -23.89 -1.03 12.33
CA LYS A 118 -23.77 -1.06 10.87
C LYS A 118 -24.33 -2.35 10.30
N ILE A 119 -25.04 -2.25 9.19
CA ILE A 119 -25.57 -3.42 8.49
C ILE A 119 -24.41 -4.17 7.83
N LEU A 120 -24.19 -5.43 8.25
CA LEU A 120 -23.07 -6.27 7.84
C LEU A 120 -22.75 -6.23 6.33
N GLY A 121 -23.76 -6.43 5.48
CA GLY A 121 -23.57 -6.48 4.03
C GLY A 121 -23.16 -5.15 3.41
N ARG A 122 -23.71 -4.03 3.92
CA ARG A 122 -23.39 -2.69 3.42
C ARG A 122 -21.97 -2.29 3.85
N LEU A 123 -21.64 -2.56 5.11
CA LEU A 123 -20.29 -2.35 5.67
C LEU A 123 -19.25 -3.17 4.89
N ALA A 124 -19.49 -4.47 4.67
CA ALA A 124 -18.55 -5.32 3.95
C ALA A 124 -18.30 -4.85 2.51
N SER A 125 -19.34 -4.33 1.83
CA SER A 125 -19.20 -3.80 0.47
C SER A 125 -18.28 -2.60 0.39
N THR A 126 -18.44 -1.65 1.32
CA THR A 126 -17.56 -0.47 1.39
C THR A 126 -16.13 -0.87 1.73
N ILE A 127 -15.95 -1.77 2.70
CA ILE A 127 -14.62 -2.30 3.05
C ILE A 127 -13.94 -2.95 1.85
N ALA A 128 -14.65 -3.79 1.10
CA ALA A 128 -14.10 -4.45 -0.08
C ALA A 128 -13.67 -3.45 -1.18
N VAL A 129 -14.38 -2.33 -1.34
CA VAL A 129 -14.01 -1.26 -2.29
C VAL A 129 -12.68 -0.62 -1.89
N HIS A 130 -12.48 -0.31 -0.61
CA HIS A 130 -11.26 0.30 -0.09
C HIS A 130 -10.07 -0.67 -0.09
N ILE A 131 -10.27 -1.91 0.35
CA ILE A 131 -9.23 -2.96 0.27
C ILE A 131 -8.81 -3.19 -1.18
N ARG A 132 -9.74 -3.05 -2.14
CA ARG A 132 -9.41 -3.22 -3.55
C ARG A 132 -8.79 -1.99 -4.19
N GLY A 133 -8.90 -0.81 -3.56
CA GLY A 133 -8.46 0.45 -4.14
C GLY A 133 -9.33 0.95 -5.29
N LYS A 134 -10.57 0.44 -5.46
CA LYS A 134 -11.49 0.87 -6.55
C LYS A 134 -11.89 2.34 -6.46
N ASN A 135 -11.70 2.96 -5.29
CA ASN A 135 -11.93 4.37 -5.04
C ASN A 135 -10.77 5.26 -5.54
N LEU A 136 -9.60 4.68 -5.84
CA LEU A 136 -8.45 5.41 -6.33
C LEU A 136 -8.44 5.47 -7.86
N PRO A 137 -8.01 6.60 -8.45
CA PRO A 137 -7.87 6.72 -9.90
C PRO A 137 -6.73 5.83 -10.45
N THR A 138 -5.78 5.46 -9.61
CA THR A 138 -4.65 4.56 -9.90
C THR A 138 -5.03 3.08 -9.86
N TYR A 139 -6.33 2.75 -9.74
CA TYR A 139 -6.81 1.37 -9.65
C TYR A 139 -6.37 0.53 -10.85
N THR A 140 -5.65 -0.56 -10.56
CA THR A 140 -5.25 -1.55 -11.55
C THR A 140 -5.66 -2.96 -11.10
N PRO A 141 -6.39 -3.75 -11.91
CA PRO A 141 -6.88 -5.06 -11.46
C PRO A 141 -5.80 -6.10 -11.12
N SER A 142 -4.62 -6.02 -11.72
CA SER A 142 -3.52 -6.97 -11.48
C SER A 142 -2.69 -6.65 -10.23
N VAL A 143 -2.78 -5.41 -9.72
CA VAL A 143 -1.89 -4.89 -8.66
C VAL A 143 -2.71 -4.48 -7.44
N ASP A 144 -2.12 -4.60 -6.25
CA ASP A 144 -2.76 -4.21 -5.00
C ASP A 144 -2.43 -2.75 -4.62
N MET A 145 -3.25 -1.84 -5.16
CA MET A 145 -3.25 -0.40 -4.84
C MET A 145 -4.17 -0.08 -3.64
N GLY A 146 -4.67 -1.09 -2.94
CA GLY A 146 -5.66 -0.92 -1.89
C GLY A 146 -5.11 -0.31 -0.60
N ALA A 147 -6.02 -0.17 0.36
CA ALA A 147 -5.71 0.28 1.71
C ALA A 147 -5.93 -0.83 2.74
N PHE A 148 -5.30 -0.69 3.90
CA PHE A 148 -5.57 -1.54 5.05
C PHE A 148 -6.80 -1.02 5.79
N VAL A 149 -7.64 -1.95 6.26
CA VAL A 149 -8.85 -1.63 7.00
C VAL A 149 -8.89 -2.41 8.29
N ILE A 150 -8.92 -1.69 9.41
CA ILE A 150 -9.09 -2.23 10.75
C ILE A 150 -10.56 -2.06 11.13
N VAL A 151 -11.19 -3.16 11.54
CA VAL A 151 -12.58 -3.13 11.99
C VAL A 151 -12.63 -3.29 13.50
N VAL A 152 -13.32 -2.37 14.17
CA VAL A 152 -13.54 -2.39 15.63
C VAL A 152 -15.01 -2.69 15.94
N ASN A 153 -15.28 -3.18 17.16
CA ASN A 153 -16.62 -3.55 17.63
C ASN A 153 -17.35 -4.57 16.73
N ALA A 154 -16.65 -5.57 16.21
CA ALA A 154 -17.23 -6.60 15.33
C ALA A 154 -18.42 -7.36 15.97
N GLU A 155 -18.45 -7.46 17.29
CA GLU A 155 -19.55 -8.08 18.05
C GLU A 155 -20.87 -7.31 17.94
N LYS A 156 -20.85 -6.01 17.65
CA LYS A 156 -22.03 -5.12 17.63
C LYS A 156 -22.61 -4.92 16.22
N VAL A 157 -22.16 -5.72 15.25
CA VAL A 157 -22.63 -5.61 13.87
C VAL A 157 -24.11 -5.97 13.75
N ALA A 158 -24.87 -5.14 13.03
CA ALA A 158 -26.30 -5.30 12.86
C ALA A 158 -26.64 -6.13 11.61
N VAL A 159 -27.74 -6.88 11.70
CA VAL A 159 -28.29 -7.63 10.58
C VAL A 159 -29.81 -7.46 10.56
N SER A 160 -30.39 -7.24 9.38
CA SER A 160 -31.82 -6.99 9.22
C SER A 160 -32.70 -8.24 9.36
N GLY A 161 -33.92 -8.06 9.88
CA GLY A 161 -34.96 -9.09 9.95
C GLY A 161 -34.60 -10.29 10.83
N LYS A 162 -35.09 -11.48 10.47
CA LYS A 162 -34.89 -12.74 11.22
C LYS A 162 -33.54 -13.42 10.94
N LYS A 163 -32.61 -12.73 10.27
CA LYS A 163 -31.32 -13.30 9.85
C LYS A 163 -30.42 -13.69 11.02
N ARG A 164 -30.62 -13.08 12.20
CA ARG A 164 -29.86 -13.43 13.42
C ARG A 164 -30.02 -14.90 13.83
N THR A 165 -31.18 -15.50 13.57
CA THR A 165 -31.46 -16.92 13.86
C THR A 165 -31.46 -17.79 12.60
N GLN A 166 -31.89 -17.23 11.46
CA GLN A 166 -32.06 -18.00 10.22
C GLN A 166 -30.79 -18.13 9.37
N LYS A 167 -29.83 -17.19 9.47
CA LYS A 167 -28.61 -17.27 8.66
C LYS A 167 -27.69 -18.36 9.20
N LEU A 168 -27.35 -19.32 8.34
CA LEU A 168 -26.51 -20.47 8.65
C LEU A 168 -25.11 -20.30 8.05
N TYR A 169 -24.09 -20.41 8.89
CA TYR A 169 -22.70 -20.56 8.47
C TYR A 169 -22.34 -22.03 8.46
N ARG A 170 -21.82 -22.51 7.32
CA ARG A 170 -21.49 -23.93 7.12
C ARG A 170 -20.01 -24.09 6.82
N ARG A 171 -19.42 -25.14 7.36
CA ARG A 171 -18.06 -25.60 7.01
C ARG A 171 -18.01 -27.11 7.00
N HIS A 172 -17.11 -27.66 6.22
CA HIS A 172 -16.96 -29.10 6.04
C HIS A 172 -15.53 -29.53 6.34
N SER A 173 -15.36 -30.69 6.96
CA SER A 173 -14.02 -31.23 7.26
C SER A 173 -13.40 -32.01 6.10
N GLY A 174 -14.20 -32.44 5.12
CA GLY A 174 -13.79 -33.31 4.01
C GLY A 174 -14.19 -34.78 4.19
N ARG A 175 -14.56 -35.22 5.40
CA ARG A 175 -15.04 -36.59 5.69
C ARG A 175 -16.57 -36.69 5.58
N PRO A 176 -17.13 -37.87 5.25
CA PRO A 176 -18.59 -38.07 5.26
C PRO A 176 -19.18 -37.77 6.64
N GLY A 177 -20.33 -37.08 6.69
CA GLY A 177 -20.96 -36.62 7.94
C GLY A 177 -20.25 -35.46 8.64
N GLY A 178 -19.16 -34.93 8.08
CA GLY A 178 -18.31 -33.92 8.71
C GLY A 178 -18.78 -32.47 8.56
N MET A 179 -20.07 -32.23 8.30
CA MET A 179 -20.65 -30.90 8.12
C MET A 179 -20.95 -30.26 9.47
N LYS A 180 -20.46 -29.04 9.68
CA LYS A 180 -20.76 -28.23 10.87
C LYS A 180 -21.54 -27.00 10.45
N VAL A 181 -22.65 -26.76 11.13
CA VAL A 181 -23.57 -25.65 10.87
C VAL A 181 -23.73 -24.84 12.14
N GLU A 182 -23.51 -23.53 12.05
CA GLU A 182 -23.62 -22.59 13.16
C GLU A 182 -24.60 -21.47 12.72
N THR A 183 -25.54 -21.08 13.58
CA THR A 183 -26.40 -19.90 13.31
C THR A 183 -25.61 -18.61 13.50
N PHE A 184 -26.09 -17.50 12.94
CA PHE A 184 -25.45 -16.21 13.11
C PHE A 184 -25.24 -15.83 14.58
N ASN A 185 -26.26 -16.03 15.43
CA ASN A 185 -26.16 -15.72 16.86
C ASN A 185 -25.09 -16.57 17.56
N GLN A 186 -25.08 -17.89 17.32
CA GLN A 186 -24.08 -18.80 17.88
C GLN A 186 -22.66 -18.42 17.45
N LEU A 187 -22.47 -18.07 16.18
CA LEU A 187 -21.18 -17.65 15.66
C LEU A 187 -20.74 -16.31 16.27
N GLN A 188 -21.66 -15.36 16.42
CA GLN A 188 -21.40 -14.04 16.99
C GLN A 188 -20.95 -14.12 18.46
N GLN A 189 -21.55 -15.00 19.25
CA GLN A 189 -21.15 -15.24 20.64
C GLN A 189 -19.80 -15.94 20.76
N ARG A 190 -19.45 -16.79 19.80
CA ARG A 190 -18.24 -17.61 19.85
C ARG A 190 -17.01 -16.89 19.27
N ILE A 191 -17.12 -16.41 18.02
CA ILE A 191 -16.04 -15.75 17.28
C ILE A 191 -16.68 -14.70 16.34
N PRO A 192 -16.96 -13.47 16.82
CA PRO A 192 -17.65 -12.45 16.04
C PRO A 192 -16.84 -11.96 14.82
N GLU A 193 -15.51 -11.96 14.91
CA GLU A 193 -14.59 -11.53 13.83
C GLU A 193 -14.84 -12.27 12.51
N ARG A 194 -15.04 -13.60 12.61
CA ARG A 194 -15.26 -14.48 11.46
C ARG A 194 -16.48 -14.09 10.62
N ILE A 195 -17.47 -13.44 11.22
CA ILE A 195 -18.67 -12.97 10.50
C ILE A 195 -18.29 -11.91 9.46
N ILE A 196 -17.46 -10.95 9.86
CA ILE A 196 -17.03 -9.84 9.01
C ILE A 196 -16.01 -10.34 7.99
N GLU A 197 -15.02 -11.12 8.42
CA GLU A 197 -14.04 -11.76 7.54
C GLU A 197 -14.72 -12.57 6.43
N HIS A 198 -15.68 -13.43 6.80
CA HIS A 198 -16.39 -14.26 5.82
C HIS A 198 -17.22 -13.41 4.85
N ALA A 199 -17.81 -12.31 5.30
CA ALA A 199 -18.57 -11.41 4.44
C ALA A 199 -17.65 -10.68 3.46
N VAL A 200 -16.54 -10.10 3.94
CA VAL A 200 -15.57 -9.35 3.12
C VAL A 200 -14.83 -10.28 2.16
N ARG A 201 -14.36 -11.43 2.62
CA ARG A 201 -13.71 -12.46 1.77
C ARG A 201 -14.61 -12.92 0.62
N GLY A 202 -15.92 -12.96 0.84
CA GLY A 202 -16.89 -13.29 -0.21
C GLY A 202 -17.02 -12.22 -1.30
N MET A 203 -16.65 -10.98 -1.00
CA MET A 203 -16.73 -9.83 -1.93
C MET A 203 -15.42 -9.53 -2.66
N LEU A 204 -14.30 -10.10 -2.20
CA LEU A 204 -12.99 -9.98 -2.85
C LEU A 204 -12.88 -10.96 -4.04
N PRO A 205 -12.03 -10.66 -5.05
CA PRO A 205 -11.75 -11.60 -6.13
C PRO A 205 -11.20 -12.91 -5.55
N LYS A 206 -11.33 -14.03 -6.28
CA LYS A 206 -10.77 -15.31 -5.83
C LYS A 206 -9.48 -15.59 -6.58
N GLY A 207 -8.35 -15.70 -5.88
CA GLY A 207 -7.08 -16.05 -6.49
C GLY A 207 -5.88 -15.69 -5.62
N ARG A 208 -4.70 -15.58 -6.23
CA ARG A 208 -3.47 -15.24 -5.51
C ARG A 208 -3.53 -13.82 -4.94
N VAL A 209 -4.05 -12.88 -5.73
CA VAL A 209 -4.16 -11.46 -5.35
C VAL A 209 -5.04 -11.26 -4.11
N SER A 210 -6.02 -12.14 -3.88
CA SER A 210 -6.92 -12.03 -2.73
C SER A 210 -6.45 -12.74 -1.48
N SER A 211 -5.45 -13.64 -1.60
CA SER A 211 -4.96 -14.43 -0.46
C SER A 211 -4.11 -13.61 0.52
N LEU A 212 -3.85 -12.35 0.19
CA LEU A 212 -3.02 -11.43 0.98
C LEU A 212 -3.84 -10.63 2.01
N VAL A 213 -5.15 -10.90 2.12
CA VAL A 213 -6.10 -10.29 3.08
C VAL A 213 -6.42 -11.27 4.19
#